data_AF-A0A3D3CGT4-F1
#
_entry.id   AF-A0A3D3CGT4-F1
#
_cell.length_a   1.000
_cell.length_b   1.000
_cell.length_c   1.000
_cell.angle_alpha   90.00
_cell.angle_beta   90.00
_cell.angle_gamma   90.00
#
_symmetry.space_group_name_H-M   'P 1'
#
loop_
_entity.id
_entity.type
_entity.pdbx_description
1 polymer ?
#
loop_
_entity_poly.entity_id
_entity_poly.type
_entity_poly.pdbx_seq_one_letter_code
_entity_poly.pdbx_strand_id
1 'polypeptide(L)' 'MKLYLLSLGCAKNSVDSEHLLGLLESAGAEIVPTPEEADTAIVNTCGF' A
#
# COMPACT_ATOMS: atom_id res chain seq x y z
N MET A 1 -8.27 2.94 10.33
CA MET A 1 -7.43 1.72 10.28
C MET A 1 -6.12 2.14 9.64
N LYS A 2 -5.00 1.90 10.32
CA LYS A 2 -3.66 2.27 9.87
C LYS A 2 -3.11 1.22 8.92
N LEU A 3 -2.62 1.65 7.76
CA LEU A 3 -2.21 0.77 6.68
C LEU A 3 -0.81 1.14 6.19
N TYR A 4 0.04 0.13 6.07
CA TYR A 4 1.33 0.23 5.42
C TYR A 4 1.31 -0.54 4.11
N LEU A 5 1.85 0.04 3.04
CA LEU A 5 1.98 -0.63 1.76
C LEU A 5 3.45 -0.66 1.33
N LEU A 6 3.95 -1.86 1.08
CA LEU A 6 5.25 -2.09 0.46
C LEU A 6 5.04 -2.49 -1.00
N SER A 7 5.45 -1.62 -1.93
CA SER A 7 5.48 -1.93 -3.36
C SER A 7 6.85 -2.45 -3.77
N LEU A 8 6.89 -3.67 -4.28
CA LEU A 8 8.06 -4.32 -4.87
C LEU A 8 7.81 -4.60 -6.35
N GLY A 9 8.85 -4.99 -7.08
CA GLY A 9 8.73 -5.38 -8.48
C GLY A 9 9.01 -4.23 -9.44
N CYS A 10 8.09 -3.98 -10.38
CA CYS A 10 8.30 -3.05 -11.49
C CYS A 10 7.47 -1.78 -11.37
N ALA A 11 7.68 -0.82 -12.28
CA ALA A 11 6.95 0.45 -12.30
C ALA A 11 5.41 0.30 -12.35
N LYS A 12 4.90 -0.81 -12.90
CA LYS A 12 3.45 -1.09 -12.88
C LYS A 12 2.93 -1.32 -11.47
N ASN A 13 3.69 -2.02 -10.62
CA ASN A 13 3.32 -2.24 -9.22
C ASN A 13 3.30 -0.93 -8.44
N SER A 14 4.22 0.01 -8.73
CA SER A 14 4.21 1.34 -8.11
C SER A 14 2.95 2.13 -8.48
N VAL A 15 2.60 2.20 -9.76
CA VAL A 15 1.40 2.92 -10.23
C VAL A 15 0.11 2.29 -9.67
N ASP A 16 0.01 0.96 -9.66
CA ASP A 16 -1.14 0.26 -9.06
C ASP A 16 -1.23 0.52 -7.55
N SER A 17 -0.09 0.58 -6.87
CA SER A 17 -0.03 0.84 -5.43
C SER A 17 -0.50 2.26 -5.09
N GLU A 18 -0.10 3.26 -5.88
CA GLU A 18 -0.59 4.64 -5.72
C GLU A 18 -2.12 4.71 -5.89
N HIS A 19 -2.65 4.01 -6.90
CA HIS A 19 -4.10 3.95 -7.12
C HIS A 19 -4.82 3.27 -5.95
N LEU A 20 -4.29 2.13 -5.48
CA LEU A 20 -4.85 1.41 -4.33
C LEU A 20 -4.83 2.27 -3.06
N LEU A 21 -3.73 2.98 -2.80
CA LEU A 21 -3.62 3.89 -1.66
C LEU A 21 -4.68 4.99 -1.71
N GLY A 22 -4.87 5.63 -2.87
CA GLY A 22 -5.90 6.66 -3.03
C GLY A 22 -7.32 6.16 -2.77
N LEU A 23 -7.64 4.92 -3.18
CA LEU A 23 -8.93 4.30 -2.88
C LEU A 23 -9.09 3.99 -1.38
N LEU A 24 -8.05 3.48 -0.73
CA LEU A 24 -8.06 3.16 0.70
C LEU A 24 -8.17 4.41 1.57
N GLU A 25 -7.43 5.48 1.24
CA GLU A 25 -7.55 6.78 1.91
C GLU A 25 -8.96 7.35 1.75
N SER A 26 -9.53 7.28 0.54
CA SER A 26 -10.92 7.70 0.28
C SER A 26 -11.95 6.89 1.06
N ALA A 27 -11.62 5.65 1.44
CA ALA A 27 -12.44 4.79 2.29
C ALA A 27 -12.19 4.98 3.80
N GLY A 28 -11.31 5.91 4.19
CA GLY A 28 -11.01 6.24 5.59
C GLY A 28 -9.83 5.47 6.21
N ALA A 29 -8.98 4.85 5.39
CA ALA A 29 -7.70 4.34 5.86
C ALA A 29 -6.72 5.49 6.14
N GLU A 30 -5.83 5.28 7.12
CA GLU A 30 -4.71 6.18 7.41
C GLU A 30 -3.43 5.50 6.90
N ILE A 31 -2.74 6.11 5.94
CA ILE A 31 -1.50 5.56 5.40
C ILE A 31 -0.34 5.96 6.31
N VAL A 32 0.39 4.96 6.80
CA VAL A 32 1.54 5.16 7.69
C VAL A 32 2.85 4.83 6.98
N PRO A 33 3.96 5.51 7.31
CA PRO A 33 5.23 5.36 6.61
C PRO A 33 5.99 4.08 6.97
N THR A 34 5.64 3.43 8.08
CA THR A 34 6.33 2.25 8.59
C THR A 34 5.35 1.13 8.93
N PRO A 35 5.74 -0.15 8.77
CA PRO A 35 4.88 -1.28 9.14
C PRO A 35 4.61 -1.37 10.64
N GLU A 36 5.51 -0.86 11.49
CA GLU A 36 5.36 -0.85 12.95
C GLU A 36 4.19 0.02 13.43
N GLU A 37 3.81 1.03 12.63
CA GLU A 37 2.69 1.93 12.91
C GLU A 37 1.35 1.41 12.38
N ALA A 38 1.35 0.31 11.60
CA ALA A 38 0.19 -0.16 10.86
C ALA A 38 -0.61 -1.24 11.61
N ASP A 39 -1.95 -1.18 11.49
CA ASP A 39 -2.84 -2.28 11.88
C ASP A 39 -2.75 -3.44 10.86
N THR A 40 -2.39 -3.13 9.61
CA THR A 40 -2.27 -4.09 8.51
C THR A 40 -1.23 -3.64 7.50
N ALA A 41 -0.46 -4.61 6.98
CA ALA A 41 0.51 -4.40 5.91
C ALA A 41 0.06 -5.08 4.61
N ILE A 42 0.24 -4.40 3.47
CA ILE A 42 0.02 -4.91 2.12
C ILE A 42 1.38 -4.98 1.41
N VAL A 43 1.72 -6.14 0.83
CA VAL A 43 2.90 -6.28 -0.03
C VAL A 43 2.43 -6.51 -1.46
N ASN A 44 2.69 -5.54 -2.34
CA ASN A 44 2.41 -5.65 -3.77
C ASN A 44 3.70 -6.07 -4.48
N THR A 45 3.73 -7.24 -5.10
CA THR A 45 4.93 -7.80 -5.75
C THR A 45 4.61 -8.48 -7.08
N CYS A 46 5.62 -8.73 -7.92
CA CYS A 46 5.45 -9.50 -9.14
C CYS A 46 5.35 -11.01 -8.83
N GLY A 47 4.51 -11.72 -9.60
CA GLY A 47 4.31 -13.17 -9.47
C GLY A 47 4.88 -14.00 -10.62
N PHE A 48 5.55 -13.36 -11.59
CA PHE A 48 6.21 -13.99 -12.73
C PHE A 48 7.71 -13.75 -12.67
#